data_AF-A0A7S2FSI9-F1
#
_entry.id   AF-A0A7S2FSI9-F1
#
_cell.length_a   1.000
_cell.length_b   1.000
_cell.length_c   1.000
_cell.angle_alpha   90.00
_cell.angle_beta   90.00
_cell.angle_gamma   90.00
#
_symmetry.space_group_name_H-M   'P 1'
#
loop_
_entity.id
_entity.type
_entity.pdbx_description
1 polymer ?
#
loop_
_entity_poly.entity_id
_entity_poly.type
_entity_poly.pdbx_seq_one_letter_code
_entity_poly.pdbx_strand_id
1 'polypeptide(L)'
;GEAAPKKLGTLLGVFVPCLQNILGAIFFLRLSWIVGIVGIQNALLTVGLCCATTFLTSLSLSAIATNGAIKGGGPYYLISRALGPEFGGSVGLCFFFGTTAAGAMYVLAVAETMLTTWPALRICSIDPDGDIPMNSMRVIGFL
;
A
#
# COMPACT_ATOMS: atom_id res chain seq x y z
N GLY A 1 15.91 -1.20 37.05
CA GLY A 1 15.43 -2.49 36.54
C GLY A 1 14.84 -2.27 35.18
N GLU A 2 15.70 -2.05 34.18
CA GLU A 2 15.28 -1.79 32.81
C GLU A 2 14.83 -3.09 32.15
N ALA A 3 13.56 -3.14 31.75
CA ALA A 3 13.04 -4.22 30.92
C ALA A 3 13.78 -4.19 29.58
N ALA A 4 14.62 -5.20 29.33
CA ALA A 4 15.27 -5.42 28.05
C ALA A 4 14.24 -5.33 26.90
N PRO A 5 14.57 -4.72 25.76
CA PRO A 5 13.63 -4.57 24.65
C PRO A 5 13.14 -5.95 24.22
N LYS A 6 11.83 -6.21 24.36
CA LYS A 6 11.21 -7.46 23.89
C LYS A 6 11.46 -7.57 22.40
N LYS A 7 12.32 -8.50 22.01
CA LYS A 7 12.51 -8.86 20.60
C LYS A 7 11.16 -9.34 20.06
N LEU A 8 10.64 -8.62 19.07
CA LEU A 8 9.40 -9.02 18.40
C LEU A 8 9.64 -10.35 17.68
N GLY A 9 8.72 -11.30 17.84
CA GLY A 9 8.74 -12.56 17.09
C GLY A 9 8.41 -12.34 15.61
N THR A 10 8.62 -13.35 14.77
CA THR A 10 8.34 -13.28 13.32
C THR A 10 6.87 -12.98 13.01
N LEU A 11 5.94 -13.55 13.79
CA LEU A 11 4.51 -13.32 13.61
C LEU A 11 4.10 -11.89 13.94
N LEU A 12 4.43 -11.40 15.14
CA LEU A 12 4.02 -10.06 15.60
C LEU A 12 4.87 -8.93 14.99
N GLY A 13 6.13 -9.21 14.65
CA GLY A 13 7.07 -8.22 14.13
C GLY A 13 7.07 -8.06 12.62
N VAL A 14 6.69 -9.10 11.86
CA VAL A 14 6.78 -9.07 10.39
C VAL A 14 5.46 -9.49 9.73
N PHE A 15 4.88 -10.64 10.11
CA PHE A 15 3.70 -11.16 9.43
C PHE A 15 2.46 -10.28 9.61
N VAL A 16 2.11 -9.92 10.85
CA VAL A 16 0.96 -9.06 11.15
C VAL A 16 1.07 -7.67 10.49
N PRO A 17 2.19 -6.92 10.60
CA PRO A 17 2.29 -5.62 9.94
C PRO A 17 2.34 -5.72 8.41
N CYS A 18 2.94 -6.77 7.84
CA CYS A 18 2.95 -6.98 6.39
C CYS A 18 1.55 -7.30 5.87
N LEU A 19 0.82 -8.18 6.56
CA LEU A 19 -0.56 -8.52 6.22
C LEU A 19 -1.48 -7.31 6.33
N GLN A 20 -1.31 -6.47 7.36
CA GLN A 20 -2.08 -5.23 7.53
C GLN A 20 -1.82 -4.22 6.42
N ASN A 21 -0.58 -4.14 5.90
CA ASN A 21 -0.25 -3.23 4.81
C ASN A 21 -0.82 -3.71 3.46
N ILE A 22 -0.90 -5.03 3.24
CA ILE A 22 -1.46 -5.62 2.00
C ILE A 22 -2.99 -5.65 2.04
N LEU A 23 -3.60 -6.10 3.14
CA LEU A 23 -5.06 -6.19 3.33
C LEU A 23 -5.71 -4.86 3.70
N GLY A 24 -5.05 -3.74 3.44
CA GLY A 24 -5.55 -2.41 3.75
C GLY A 24 -6.93 -2.14 3.13
N ALA A 25 -7.57 -1.04 3.58
CA ALA A 25 -8.94 -0.66 3.19
C ALA A 25 -9.20 -0.62 1.67
N ILE A 26 -8.16 -0.43 0.85
CA ILE A 26 -8.23 -0.42 -0.61
C ILE A 26 -8.68 -1.77 -1.19
N PHE A 27 -8.23 -2.91 -0.64
CA PHE A 27 -8.57 -4.22 -1.20
C PHE A 27 -10.09 -4.49 -1.14
N PHE A 28 -10.76 -4.09 -0.06
CA PHE A 28 -12.19 -4.30 0.10
C PHE A 28 -13.06 -3.29 -0.68
N LEU A 29 -12.64 -2.02 -0.75
CA LEU A 29 -13.42 -0.96 -1.39
C LEU A 29 -13.25 -0.89 -2.92
N ARG A 30 -12.06 -1.21 -3.44
CA ARG A 30 -11.75 -1.02 -4.87
C ARG A 30 -11.87 -2.30 -5.68
N LEU A 31 -11.54 -3.45 -5.10
CA LEU A 31 -11.53 -4.72 -5.85
C LEU A 31 -12.94 -5.18 -6.21
N SER A 32 -13.92 -4.94 -5.33
CA SER A 32 -15.34 -5.20 -5.57
C SER A 32 -15.90 -4.40 -6.77
N TRP A 33 -15.50 -3.13 -6.92
CA TRP A 33 -15.88 -2.31 -8.07
C TRP A 33 -15.17 -2.73 -9.37
N ILE A 34 -13.85 -2.99 -9.29
CA ILE A 34 -13.05 -3.42 -10.44
C ILE A 34 -13.58 -4.75 -11.01
N VAL A 35 -13.88 -5.73 -10.15
CA VAL A 35 -14.48 -7.01 -10.55
C VAL A 35 -15.83 -6.78 -11.26
N GLY A 36 -16.62 -5.80 -10.81
CA GLY A 36 -17.91 -5.45 -11.39
C GLY A 36 -17.83 -4.89 -12.82
N ILE A 37 -16.77 -4.16 -13.18
CA ILE A 37 -16.60 -3.57 -14.53
C ILE A 37 -15.81 -4.50 -15.46
N VAL A 38 -14.76 -5.14 -14.95
CA VAL A 38 -13.80 -5.94 -15.74
C VAL A 38 -14.28 -7.39 -15.95
N GLY A 39 -15.22 -7.86 -15.12
CA GLY A 39 -15.75 -9.23 -15.15
C GLY A 39 -14.89 -10.22 -14.37
N ILE A 40 -15.50 -11.32 -13.92
CA ILE A 40 -14.90 -12.27 -12.97
C ILE A 40 -13.61 -12.94 -13.50
N GLN A 41 -13.60 -13.35 -14.77
CA GLN A 41 -12.48 -14.08 -15.38
C GLN A 41 -11.25 -13.20 -15.55
N ASN A 42 -11.44 -11.97 -16.04
CA ASN A 42 -10.36 -11.00 -16.23
C ASN A 42 -9.84 -10.46 -14.88
N ALA A 43 -10.73 -10.28 -13.90
CA ALA A 43 -10.33 -9.87 -12.56
C ALA A 43 -9.48 -10.95 -11.85
N LEU A 44 -9.86 -12.23 -11.97
CA LEU A 44 -9.05 -13.34 -11.46
C LEU A 44 -7.65 -13.38 -12.10
N LEU A 45 -7.55 -13.16 -13.41
CA LEU A 45 -6.26 -13.15 -14.11
C LEU A 45 -5.39 -11.96 -13.67
N THR A 46 -5.99 -10.79 -13.46
CA THR A 46 -5.31 -9.58 -12.98
C THR A 46 -4.77 -9.77 -11.55
N VAL A 47 -5.60 -10.29 -10.65
CA VAL A 47 -5.19 -10.58 -9.26
C VAL A 47 -4.10 -11.66 -9.24
N GLY A 48 -4.21 -12.69 -10.07
CA GLY A 48 -3.20 -13.73 -10.22
C GLY A 48 -1.84 -13.18 -10.65
N LEU A 49 -1.81 -12.29 -11.67
CA LEU A 49 -0.59 -11.63 -12.10
C LEU A 49 0.02 -10.73 -11.02
N CYS A 50 -0.81 -9.95 -10.32
CA CYS A 50 -0.36 -9.08 -9.23
C CYS A 50 0.22 -9.88 -8.05
N CYS A 51 -0.40 -11.03 -7.72
CA CYS A 51 0.09 -11.93 -6.70
C CYS A 51 1.43 -12.57 -7.12
N ALA A 52 1.56 -12.98 -8.38
CA ALA A 52 2.80 -13.55 -8.92
C ALA A 52 3.96 -12.53 -8.90
N THR A 53 3.74 -11.29 -9.33
CA THR A 53 4.78 -10.24 -9.28
C THR A 53 5.17 -9.90 -7.84
N THR A 54 4.21 -9.81 -6.91
CA THR A 54 4.47 -9.58 -5.48
C THR A 54 5.27 -10.73 -4.87
N PHE A 55 4.91 -11.97 -5.20
CA PHE A 55 5.61 -13.17 -4.73
C PHE A 55 7.07 -13.22 -5.23
N LEU A 56 7.30 -12.96 -6.52
CA LEU A 56 8.65 -12.89 -7.10
C LEU A 56 9.50 -11.76 -6.49
N THR A 57 8.89 -10.60 -6.23
CA THR A 57 9.55 -9.48 -5.55
C THR A 57 9.91 -9.86 -4.11
N SER A 58 9.00 -10.55 -3.39
CA SER A 58 9.25 -11.01 -2.03
C SER A 58 10.39 -12.04 -1.97
N LEU A 59 10.47 -12.97 -2.93
CA LEU A 59 11.60 -13.90 -3.03
C LEU A 59 12.92 -13.18 -3.25
N SER A 60 12.94 -12.16 -4.11
CA SER A 60 14.12 -11.32 -4.36
C SER A 60 14.54 -10.57 -3.09
N LEU A 61 13.59 -10.01 -2.35
CA LEU A 61 13.84 -9.32 -1.08
C LEU A 61 14.35 -10.27 0.01
N SER A 62 13.84 -11.51 0.06
CA SER A 62 14.34 -12.55 0.96
C SER A 62 15.80 -12.89 0.65
N ALA A 63 16.17 -13.04 -0.64
CA ALA A 63 17.56 -13.27 -1.04
C ALA A 63 18.47 -12.11 -0.59
N ILE A 64 18.03 -10.86 -0.76
CA ILE A 64 18.74 -9.67 -0.29
C ILE A 64 18.92 -9.70 1.23
N ALA A 65 17.85 -10.01 1.98
CA ALA A 65 17.87 -10.08 3.44
C ALA A 65 18.81 -11.17 3.99
N THR A 66 19.05 -12.25 3.22
CA THR A 66 19.98 -13.32 3.60
C THR A 66 21.44 -13.08 3.21
N ASN A 67 21.74 -12.08 2.38
CA ASN A 67 23.09 -11.85 1.82
C ASN A 67 24.02 -10.96 2.66
N GLY A 68 23.66 -10.57 3.89
CA GLY A 68 24.48 -9.68 4.71
C GLY A 68 24.33 -9.84 6.21
N ALA A 69 25.38 -9.45 6.96
CA ALA A 69 25.33 -9.35 8.42
C ALA A 69 24.53 -8.10 8.83
N ILE A 70 23.27 -8.30 9.22
CA ILE A 70 22.35 -7.23 9.58
C ILE A 70 22.72 -6.67 10.96
N LYS A 71 23.51 -5.60 10.99
CA LYS A 71 23.48 -4.67 12.12
C LYS A 71 22.22 -3.81 11.96
N GLY A 72 21.40 -3.71 13.01
CA GLY A 72 20.02 -3.22 12.94
C GLY A 72 19.79 -2.00 12.03
N GLY A 73 18.64 -1.98 11.35
CA GLY A 73 18.23 -0.95 10.40
C GLY A 73 16.94 -1.37 9.68
N GLY A 74 16.27 -0.42 9.04
CA GLY A 74 15.06 -0.69 8.26
C GLY A 74 15.33 -1.31 6.86
N PRO A 75 14.30 -1.51 6.04
CA PRO A 75 14.42 -2.12 4.71
C PRO A 75 15.42 -1.40 3.78
N TYR A 76 15.45 -0.06 3.81
CA TYR A 76 16.40 0.73 3.02
C TYR A 76 17.86 0.44 3.38
N TYR A 77 18.14 0.26 4.68
CA TYR A 77 19.49 -0.05 5.16
C TYR A 77 19.95 -1.43 4.67
N LEU A 78 19.04 -2.42 4.65
CA LEU A 78 19.32 -3.76 4.10
C LEU A 78 19.66 -3.70 2.60
N ILE A 79 18.85 -2.98 1.83
CA ILE A 79 18.99 -2.89 0.36
C ILE A 79 20.29 -2.16 -0.01
N SER A 80 20.55 -0.99 0.59
CA SER A 80 21.75 -0.19 0.30
C SER A 80 23.04 -0.92 0.67
N ARG A 81 23.02 -1.78 1.69
CA ARG A 81 24.17 -2.61 2.07
C ARG A 81 24.40 -3.82 1.16
N ALA A 82 23.33 -4.41 0.62
CA ALA A 82 23.42 -5.59 -0.24
C ALA A 82 23.70 -5.27 -1.70
N LEU A 83 23.15 -4.15 -2.22
CA LEU A 83 23.24 -3.77 -3.64
C LEU A 83 24.15 -2.56 -3.91
N GLY A 84 24.67 -1.90 -2.87
CA GLY A 84 25.48 -0.69 -2.98
C GLY A 84 24.68 0.61 -2.89
N PRO A 85 25.35 1.76 -2.70
CA PRO A 85 24.70 3.05 -2.48
C PRO A 85 23.96 3.58 -3.71
N GLU A 86 24.42 3.25 -4.92
CA GLU A 86 23.82 3.68 -6.18
C GLU A 86 22.44 3.05 -6.41
N PHE A 87 22.33 1.71 -6.32
CA PHE A 87 21.06 1.00 -6.44
C PHE A 87 20.15 1.22 -5.22
N GLY A 88 20.72 1.32 -4.01
CA GLY A 88 19.97 1.62 -2.80
C GLY A 88 19.25 2.97 -2.87
N GLY A 89 19.94 4.02 -3.35
CA GLY A 89 19.38 5.36 -3.47
C GLY A 89 18.23 5.45 -4.47
N SER A 90 18.39 4.87 -5.67
CA SER A 90 17.34 4.88 -6.70
C SER A 90 16.10 4.10 -6.26
N VAL A 91 16.26 2.89 -5.71
CA VAL A 91 15.13 2.08 -5.22
C VAL A 91 14.45 2.75 -4.03
N GLY A 92 15.21 3.38 -3.14
CA GLY A 92 14.67 4.13 -2.00
C GLY A 92 13.83 5.34 -2.42
N LEU A 93 14.28 6.09 -3.41
CA LEU A 93 13.52 7.22 -3.99
C LEU A 93 12.20 6.74 -4.62
N CYS A 94 12.25 5.68 -5.42
CA CYS A 94 11.03 5.09 -6.00
C CYS A 94 10.05 4.62 -4.90
N PHE A 95 10.55 3.96 -3.86
CA PHE A 95 9.73 3.48 -2.75
C PHE A 95 9.13 4.63 -1.92
N PHE A 96 9.86 5.74 -1.75
CA PHE A 96 9.37 6.94 -1.09
C PHE A 96 8.17 7.53 -1.84
N PHE A 97 8.32 7.83 -3.14
CA PHE A 97 7.22 8.37 -3.94
C PHE A 97 6.02 7.42 -4.02
N GLY A 98 6.27 6.11 -4.17
CA GLY A 98 5.21 5.10 -4.17
C GLY A 98 4.43 5.08 -2.85
N THR A 99 5.13 5.15 -1.71
CA THR A 99 4.49 5.17 -0.38
C THR A 99 3.73 6.47 -0.13
N THR A 100 4.26 7.62 -0.57
CA THR A 100 3.58 8.92 -0.46
C THR A 100 2.30 8.96 -1.29
N ALA A 101 2.36 8.50 -2.55
CA ALA A 101 1.19 8.40 -3.42
C ALA A 101 0.14 7.43 -2.84
N ALA A 102 0.56 6.27 -2.36
CA ALA A 102 -0.34 5.32 -1.68
C ALA A 102 -0.99 5.94 -0.43
N GLY A 103 -0.22 6.71 0.35
CA GLY A 103 -0.74 7.45 1.51
C GLY A 103 -1.84 8.45 1.13
N ALA A 104 -1.62 9.23 0.06
CA ALA A 104 -2.63 10.17 -0.45
C ALA A 104 -3.91 9.44 -0.89
N MET A 105 -3.77 8.30 -1.58
CA MET A 105 -4.90 7.46 -2.01
C MET A 105 -5.72 6.94 -0.83
N TYR A 106 -5.07 6.54 0.27
CA TYR A 106 -5.78 6.11 1.48
C TYR A 106 -6.61 7.24 2.10
N VAL A 107 -6.07 8.46 2.16
CA VAL A 107 -6.79 9.63 2.70
C VAL A 107 -8.00 9.97 1.82
N LEU A 108 -7.84 9.96 0.49
CA LEU A 108 -8.95 10.18 -0.44
C LEU A 108 -10.06 9.13 -0.31
N ALA A 109 -9.69 7.85 -0.16
CA ALA A 109 -10.66 6.77 0.04
C ALA A 109 -11.48 6.95 1.34
N VAL A 110 -10.84 7.39 2.43
CA VAL A 110 -11.52 7.70 3.69
C VAL A 110 -12.43 8.91 3.52
N ALA A 111 -11.99 9.97 2.85
CA ALA A 111 -12.82 11.14 2.58
C ALA A 111 -14.08 10.78 1.76
N GLU A 112 -13.93 9.99 0.69
CA GLU A 112 -15.06 9.53 -0.15
C GLU A 112 -16.08 8.71 0.65
N THR A 113 -15.59 7.77 1.46
CA THR A 113 -16.47 6.91 2.29
C THR A 113 -17.18 7.70 3.39
N MET A 114 -16.52 8.67 4.02
CA MET A 114 -17.15 9.57 4.99
C MET A 114 -18.25 10.44 4.35
N LEU A 115 -17.97 11.05 3.19
CA LEU A 115 -18.94 11.86 2.44
C LEU A 115 -20.13 11.06 1.92
N THR A 116 -19.95 9.77 1.66
CA THR A 116 -21.04 8.87 1.23
C THR A 116 -21.89 8.39 2.42
N THR A 117 -21.29 8.21 3.59
CA THR A 117 -21.98 7.70 4.79
C THR A 117 -22.71 8.79 5.57
N TRP A 118 -22.13 10.00 5.66
CA TRP A 118 -22.74 11.15 6.36
C TRP A 118 -23.06 12.30 5.39
N PRO A 119 -24.24 12.29 4.73
CA PRO A 119 -24.62 13.34 3.80
C PRO A 119 -24.80 14.72 4.48
N ALA A 120 -25.03 14.77 5.79
CA ALA A 120 -25.13 16.02 6.56
C ALA A 120 -23.79 16.80 6.63
N LEU A 121 -22.65 16.14 6.40
CA LEU A 121 -21.33 16.78 6.38
C LEU A 121 -21.01 17.41 5.01
N ARG A 122 -21.81 17.11 3.96
CA ARG A 122 -21.62 17.68 2.61
C ARG A 122 -21.85 19.19 2.57
N ILE A 123 -22.80 19.69 3.36
CA ILE A 123 -23.22 21.10 3.42
C ILE A 123 -22.11 22.02 4.01
N CYS A 124 -21.21 21.49 4.84
CA CYS A 124 -20.14 22.29 5.44
C CYS A 124 -18.85 22.35 4.61
N SER A 125 -18.74 21.57 3.52
CA SER A 125 -17.50 21.52 2.73
C SER A 125 -17.65 21.98 1.29
N ILE A 126 -18.81 21.82 0.64
CA ILE A 126 -19.01 22.21 -0.77
C ILE A 126 -20.51 22.43 -1.04
N ASP A 127 -20.92 23.68 -1.31
CA ASP A 127 -22.21 24.06 -1.92
C ASP A 127 -21.92 25.17 -2.95
N PRO A 128 -22.72 25.43 -4.00
CA PRO A 128 -23.61 24.61 -4.85
C PRO A 128 -23.04 24.56 -6.31
N ASP A 129 -23.68 23.90 -7.29
CA ASP A 129 -23.30 23.99 -8.74
C ASP A 129 -21.94 23.41 -9.20
N GLY A 130 -21.55 22.24 -8.70
CA GLY A 130 -20.41 21.50 -9.24
C GLY A 130 -20.63 20.01 -9.19
N ASP A 131 -21.44 19.48 -10.11
CA ASP A 131 -21.54 18.05 -10.38
C ASP A 131 -20.16 17.50 -10.76
N ILE A 132 -19.35 17.13 -9.77
CA ILE A 132 -18.27 16.18 -9.97
C ILE A 132 -18.99 14.83 -9.93
N PRO A 133 -19.32 14.21 -11.08
CA PRO A 133 -20.01 12.93 -11.05
C PRO A 133 -19.18 11.98 -10.19
N MET A 134 -19.82 11.20 -9.33
CA MET A 134 -19.14 10.27 -8.39
C MET A 134 -18.09 9.39 -9.09
N ASN A 135 -18.28 9.17 -10.40
CA ASN A 135 -17.32 8.52 -11.30
C ASN A 135 -15.98 9.25 -11.44
N SER A 136 -15.97 10.59 -11.55
CA SER A 136 -14.74 11.39 -11.72
C SER A 136 -13.84 11.38 -10.49
N MET A 137 -14.39 11.43 -9.26
CA MET A 137 -13.58 11.31 -8.05
C MET A 137 -12.99 9.90 -7.88
N ARG A 138 -13.73 8.87 -8.30
CA ARG A 138 -13.22 7.48 -8.32
C ARG A 138 -12.10 7.26 -9.32
N VAL A 139 -12.16 7.92 -10.49
CA VAL A 139 -11.15 7.86 -11.55
C VAL A 139 -9.91 8.69 -11.19
N ILE A 140 -10.09 9.88 -10.61
CA ILE A 140 -8.99 10.74 -10.14
C ILE A 140 -8.26 10.09 -8.96
N GLY A 141 -8.96 9.42 -8.05
CA GLY A 141 -8.34 8.58 -7.02
C GLY A 141 -7.73 7.27 -7.54
N PHE A 142 -7.50 7.14 -8.85
CA PHE A 142 -6.78 6.04 -9.49
C PHE A 142 -5.57 6.53 -10.31
N LEU A 143 -5.44 7.85 -10.52
CA LEU A 143 -4.46 8.50 -11.40
C LEU A 143 -3.56 9.44 -10.59
#